data_AF-A0A3M6UZP7-F1
#
_entry.id   AF-A0A3M6UZP7-F1
#
_cell.length_a   1.000
_cell.length_b   1.000
_cell.length_c   1.000
_cell.angle_alpha   90.00
_cell.angle_beta   90.00
_cell.angle_gamma   90.00
#
_symmetry.space_group_name_H-M   'P 1'
#
loop_
_entity.id
_entity.type
_entity.pdbx_description
1 polymer ?
#
loop_
_entity_poly.entity_id
_entity_poly.type
_entity_poly.pdbx_seq_one_letter_code
_entity_poly.pdbx_strand_id
1 'polypeptide(L)'
;MEALVTSSKDRDPKTYNESNSLLHSICDFEFVYGLMVLKLILSNTDNSSRYQQGEQMDVITAKKTAHAVVKTLSNCRNEESFTQMWSHADVIAQKNQNRNRGDAKVPRTRPSRRLQGLTGETPAAVNDNSQQTAKDHFRITVYTSIDKVVSELQSRFEGNDQEVLCALGEIVFIHSPSINNIQTVSNFYGVDSEMLSGEKSIFENYDCGDPCQRKNAAVMVKTMHQNGLHDILPVLYKVASILAAISATSCSAERSFSARRCIKTFLRSTMGQDRLSSIAVINIKRKYANKTMQNDM
;
A
#
# COMPACT_ATOMS: atom_id res chain seq x y z
N MET A 1 16.88 19.09 -11.28
CA MET A 1 17.67 19.14 -12.53
C MET A 1 18.63 20.33 -12.58
N GLU A 2 18.21 21.55 -12.23
CA GLU A 2 19.07 22.75 -12.34
C GLU A 2 20.39 22.63 -11.56
N ALA A 3 20.37 22.12 -10.32
CA ALA A 3 21.58 21.90 -9.54
C ALA A 3 22.60 20.95 -10.21
N LEU A 4 22.12 19.90 -10.91
CA LEU A 4 22.98 18.97 -11.64
C LEU A 4 23.55 19.58 -12.92
N VAL A 5 22.79 20.47 -13.57
CA VAL A 5 23.23 21.20 -14.77
C VAL A 5 24.30 22.25 -14.43
N THR A 6 24.22 22.85 -13.25
CA THR A 6 25.25 23.76 -12.74
C THR A 6 26.52 22.98 -12.37
N SER A 7 26.35 21.82 -11.72
CA SER A 7 27.47 20.96 -11.28
C SER A 7 28.14 20.21 -12.44
N SER A 8 27.43 19.97 -13.56
CA SER A 8 28.01 19.42 -14.79
C SER A 8 28.87 20.43 -15.57
N LYS A 9 29.06 21.64 -15.06
CA LYS A 9 30.00 22.66 -15.59
C LYS A 9 31.12 22.97 -14.59
N ASP A 10 31.19 22.21 -13.49
CA ASP A 10 32.19 22.41 -12.46
C ASP A 10 33.59 22.05 -12.98
N ARG A 11 34.62 22.70 -12.41
CA ARG A 11 36.02 22.52 -12.78
C ARG A 11 36.61 21.25 -12.18
N ASP A 12 36.05 20.73 -11.08
CA ASP A 12 36.47 19.46 -10.49
C ASP A 12 36.02 18.28 -11.38
N PRO A 13 36.96 17.49 -11.94
CA PRO A 13 36.63 16.37 -12.82
C PRO A 13 35.73 15.32 -12.16
N LYS A 14 35.81 15.13 -10.84
CA LYS A 14 34.97 14.14 -10.13
C LYS A 14 33.52 14.58 -10.10
N THR A 15 33.27 15.79 -9.60
CA THR A 15 31.94 16.39 -9.53
C THR A 15 31.31 16.56 -10.91
N TYR A 16 32.11 16.93 -11.92
CA TYR A 16 31.70 17.00 -13.31
C TYR A 16 31.21 15.64 -13.83
N ASN A 17 32.03 14.59 -13.70
CA ASN A 17 31.71 13.27 -14.24
C ASN A 17 30.51 12.63 -13.53
N GLU A 18 30.44 12.72 -12.20
CA GLU A 18 29.31 12.22 -11.42
C GLU A 18 28.01 12.94 -11.81
N SER A 19 28.02 14.27 -11.83
CA SER A 19 26.84 15.08 -12.17
C SER A 19 26.37 14.81 -13.60
N ASN A 20 27.29 14.67 -14.56
CA ASN A 20 26.95 14.42 -15.95
C ASN A 20 26.42 12.98 -16.15
N SER A 21 26.97 12.00 -15.43
CA SER A 21 26.47 10.61 -15.44
C SER A 21 25.04 10.51 -14.88
N LEU A 22 24.77 11.19 -13.76
CA LEU A 22 23.44 11.25 -13.15
C LEU A 22 22.45 12.00 -14.04
N LEU A 23 22.88 13.11 -14.65
CA LEU A 23 22.06 13.86 -15.59
C LEU A 23 21.68 12.99 -16.80
N HIS A 24 22.63 12.22 -17.33
CA HIS A 24 22.35 11.31 -18.43
C HIS A 24 21.37 10.20 -18.02
N SER A 25 21.51 9.64 -16.82
CA SER A 25 20.61 8.61 -16.29
C SER A 25 19.18 9.13 -16.04
N ILE A 26 19.03 10.35 -15.53
CA ILE A 26 17.70 10.96 -15.26
C ILE A 26 16.99 11.35 -16.58
N CYS A 27 17.75 11.68 -17.61
CA CYS A 27 17.22 12.02 -18.94
C CYS A 27 17.02 10.79 -19.85
N ASP A 28 17.43 9.60 -19.41
CA ASP A 28 17.29 8.37 -20.19
C ASP A 28 15.81 8.01 -20.37
N PHE A 29 15.47 7.48 -21.55
CA PHE A 29 14.10 7.12 -21.89
C PHE A 29 13.56 6.06 -20.93
N GLU A 30 14.39 5.06 -20.58
CA GLU A 30 14.01 4.00 -19.64
C GLU A 30 13.65 4.56 -18.26
N PHE A 31 14.40 5.56 -17.77
CA PHE A 31 14.11 6.21 -16.49
C PHE A 31 12.83 7.04 -16.54
N VAL A 32 12.65 7.87 -17.58
CA VAL A 32 11.45 8.68 -17.78
C VAL A 32 10.22 7.77 -17.91
N TYR A 33 10.33 6.70 -18.67
CA TYR A 33 9.26 5.72 -18.86
C TYR A 33 8.92 4.99 -17.55
N GLY A 34 9.94 4.54 -16.80
CA GLY A 34 9.75 3.94 -15.47
C GLY A 34 9.02 4.87 -14.50
N LEU A 35 9.32 6.17 -14.52
CA LEU A 35 8.58 7.17 -13.73
C LEU A 35 7.12 7.32 -14.17
N MET A 36 6.83 7.23 -15.47
CA MET A 36 5.44 7.26 -15.95
C MET A 36 4.65 6.02 -15.50
N VAL A 37 5.28 4.84 -15.54
CA VAL A 37 4.68 3.59 -15.02
C VAL A 37 4.41 3.71 -13.52
N LEU A 38 5.40 4.19 -12.74
CA LEU A 38 5.21 4.45 -11.32
C LEU A 38 4.11 5.45 -11.06
N LYS A 39 4.03 6.55 -11.83
CA LYS A 39 2.95 7.53 -11.72
C LYS A 39 1.59 6.90 -11.96
N LEU A 40 1.44 6.05 -12.97
CA LEU A 40 0.18 5.35 -13.26
C LEU A 40 -0.24 4.46 -12.08
N ILE A 41 0.67 3.61 -11.60
CA ILE A 41 0.40 2.69 -10.50
C ILE A 41 0.07 3.48 -9.23
N LEU A 42 0.96 4.39 -8.83
CA LEU A 42 0.83 5.14 -7.59
C LEU A 42 -0.40 6.04 -7.58
N SER A 43 -0.75 6.67 -8.70
CA SER A 43 -1.93 7.54 -8.75
C SER A 43 -3.23 6.77 -8.53
N ASN A 44 -3.31 5.52 -9.00
CA ASN A 44 -4.45 4.65 -8.75
C ASN A 44 -4.45 4.09 -7.31
N THR A 45 -3.28 3.80 -6.74
CA THR A 45 -3.18 3.20 -5.39
C THR A 45 -3.14 4.21 -4.24
N ASP A 46 -2.76 5.47 -4.49
CA ASP A 46 -2.49 6.48 -3.43
C ASP A 46 -3.72 6.75 -2.58
N ASN A 47 -4.89 6.96 -3.19
CA ASN A 47 -6.14 7.20 -2.45
C ASN A 47 -6.50 6.01 -1.53
N SER A 48 -6.38 4.78 -2.05
CA SER A 48 -6.62 3.57 -1.27
C SER A 48 -5.60 3.41 -0.14
N SER A 49 -4.32 3.66 -0.42
CA SER A 49 -3.25 3.64 0.56
C SER A 49 -3.45 4.66 1.68
N ARG A 50 -3.81 5.91 1.35
CA ARG A 50 -4.12 6.95 2.34
C ARG A 50 -5.33 6.61 3.20
N TYR A 51 -6.39 6.06 2.59
CA TYR A 51 -7.56 5.59 3.31
C TYR A 51 -7.20 4.48 4.30
N GLN A 52 -6.45 3.48 3.83
CA GLN A 52 -6.01 2.32 4.62
C GLN A 52 -5.05 2.68 5.77
N GLN A 53 -4.32 3.78 5.64
CA GLN A 53 -3.43 4.30 6.67
C GLN A 53 -4.15 5.25 7.65
N GLY A 54 -5.40 5.63 7.35
CA GLY A 54 -6.23 6.50 8.19
C GLY A 54 -6.60 5.85 9.53
N GLU A 55 -6.98 6.69 10.49
CA GLU A 55 -7.42 6.26 11.83
C GLU A 55 -8.87 5.75 11.84
N GLN A 56 -9.67 6.15 10.85
CA GLN A 56 -11.09 5.84 10.70
C GLN A 56 -11.26 4.88 9.51
N MET A 57 -10.84 3.63 9.67
CA MET A 57 -10.88 2.63 8.61
C MET A 57 -12.00 1.60 8.86
N ASP A 58 -12.86 1.44 7.87
CA ASP A 58 -13.86 0.37 7.79
C ASP A 58 -13.34 -0.75 6.88
N VAL A 59 -13.43 -2.00 7.36
CA VAL A 59 -13.01 -3.20 6.65
C VAL A 59 -13.78 -3.36 5.32
N ILE A 60 -15.10 -3.10 5.33
CA ILE A 60 -15.94 -3.27 4.14
C ILE A 60 -15.54 -2.25 3.08
N THR A 61 -15.44 -0.99 3.48
CA THR A 61 -15.00 0.08 2.58
C THR A 61 -13.57 -0.13 2.09
N ALA A 62 -12.66 -0.64 2.92
CA ALA A 62 -11.30 -0.99 2.52
C ALA A 62 -11.27 -2.10 1.44
N LYS A 63 -12.10 -3.14 1.57
CA LYS A 63 -12.24 -4.19 0.54
C LYS A 63 -12.80 -3.63 -0.76
N LYS A 64 -13.85 -2.82 -0.68
CA LYS A 64 -14.48 -2.19 -1.85
C LYS A 64 -13.52 -1.27 -2.60
N THR A 65 -12.74 -0.45 -1.88
CA THR A 65 -11.74 0.43 -2.50
C THR A 65 -10.59 -0.36 -3.11
N ALA A 66 -10.14 -1.44 -2.48
CA ALA A 66 -9.12 -2.32 -3.06
C ALA A 66 -9.60 -2.98 -4.35
N HIS A 67 -10.82 -3.54 -4.38
CA HIS A 67 -11.40 -4.10 -5.60
C HIS A 67 -11.60 -3.06 -6.70
N ALA A 68 -12.01 -1.84 -6.34
CA ALA A 68 -12.12 -0.74 -7.29
C ALA A 68 -10.76 -0.41 -7.92
N VAL A 69 -9.69 -0.35 -7.12
CA VAL A 69 -8.32 -0.12 -7.61
C VAL A 69 -7.83 -1.27 -8.50
N VAL A 70 -8.10 -2.53 -8.12
CA VAL A 70 -7.80 -3.69 -8.97
C VAL A 70 -8.51 -3.56 -10.31
N LYS A 71 -9.81 -3.22 -10.31
CA LYS A 71 -10.59 -3.05 -11.53
C LYS A 71 -10.05 -1.90 -12.41
N THR A 72 -9.69 -0.76 -11.81
CA THR A 72 -9.12 0.36 -12.58
C THR A 72 -7.74 0.01 -13.15
N LEU A 73 -6.87 -0.64 -12.38
CA LEU A 73 -5.55 -1.09 -12.85
C LEU A 73 -5.67 -2.12 -13.98
N SER A 74 -6.60 -3.08 -13.87
CA SER A 74 -6.87 -4.04 -14.94
C SER A 74 -7.39 -3.37 -16.20
N ASN A 75 -8.21 -2.32 -16.08
CA ASN A 75 -8.66 -1.51 -17.22
C ASN A 75 -7.54 -0.66 -17.83
N CYS A 76 -6.47 -0.36 -17.08
CA CYS A 76 -5.28 0.28 -17.62
C CYS A 76 -4.40 -0.69 -18.44
N ARG A 77 -4.73 -1.98 -18.51
CA ARG A 77 -4.04 -2.95 -19.38
C ARG A 77 -4.57 -2.90 -20.83
N ASN A 78 -4.63 -1.70 -21.40
CA ASN A 78 -5.13 -1.45 -22.75
C ASN A 78 -4.05 -0.83 -23.66
N GLU A 79 -4.06 -1.17 -24.95
CA GLU A 79 -3.12 -0.62 -25.94
C GLU A 79 -3.24 0.91 -26.08
N GLU A 80 -4.44 1.46 -25.93
CA GLU A 80 -4.65 2.92 -25.92
C GLU A 80 -3.92 3.60 -24.76
N SER A 81 -3.96 3.03 -23.57
CA SER A 81 -3.24 3.59 -22.42
C SER A 81 -1.73 3.50 -22.61
N PHE A 82 -1.26 2.41 -23.22
CA PHE A 82 0.15 2.20 -23.52
C PHE A 82 0.65 3.20 -24.57
N THR A 83 -0.12 3.43 -25.63
CA THR A 83 0.23 4.40 -26.68
C THR A 83 0.19 5.84 -26.19
N GLN A 84 -0.76 6.20 -25.31
CA GLN A 84 -0.78 7.51 -24.65
C GLN A 84 0.44 7.69 -23.74
N MET A 85 0.80 6.68 -22.95
CA MET A 85 1.97 6.74 -22.08
C MET A 85 3.27 6.80 -22.89
N TRP A 86 3.38 6.01 -23.95
CA TRP A 86 4.52 6.00 -24.86
C TRP A 86 4.70 7.36 -25.54
N SER A 87 3.63 7.94 -26.10
CA SER A 87 3.71 9.26 -26.74
C SER A 87 4.06 10.38 -25.74
N HIS A 88 3.54 10.31 -24.51
CA HIS A 88 3.90 11.28 -23.47
C HIS A 88 5.38 11.12 -23.03
N ALA A 89 5.87 9.88 -22.94
CA ALA A 89 7.28 9.60 -22.67
C ALA A 89 8.17 10.08 -23.83
N ASP A 90 7.76 9.90 -25.08
CA ASP A 90 8.45 10.41 -26.27
C ASP A 90 8.49 11.94 -26.27
N VAL A 91 7.41 12.63 -25.92
CA VAL A 91 7.39 14.11 -25.83
C VAL A 91 8.32 14.61 -24.72
N ILE A 92 8.34 13.94 -23.57
CA ILE A 92 9.26 14.30 -22.47
C ILE A 92 10.71 14.01 -22.88
N ALA A 93 10.96 12.87 -23.52
CA ALA A 93 12.26 12.52 -24.04
C ALA A 93 12.72 13.53 -25.09
N GLN A 94 11.87 13.96 -26.02
CA GLN A 94 12.16 15.00 -27.01
C GLN A 94 12.48 16.35 -26.37
N LYS A 95 11.75 16.75 -25.32
CA LYS A 95 12.09 17.96 -24.54
C LYS A 95 13.47 17.85 -23.87
N ASN A 96 13.87 16.64 -23.49
CA ASN A 96 15.19 16.34 -22.93
C ASN A 96 16.27 16.10 -24.01
N GLN A 97 15.89 15.79 -25.26
CA GLN A 97 16.78 15.51 -26.40
C GLN A 97 17.57 16.74 -26.88
N ASN A 98 17.18 17.95 -26.50
CA ASN A 98 18.04 19.13 -26.65
C ASN A 98 19.31 19.07 -25.77
N ARG A 99 19.49 18.02 -24.94
CA ARG A 99 20.61 17.93 -23.99
C ARG A 99 21.43 16.64 -23.99
N ASN A 100 20.96 15.49 -24.51
CA ASN A 100 21.80 14.32 -24.86
C ASN A 100 20.97 13.22 -25.54
N ARG A 101 21.49 12.63 -26.63
CA ARG A 101 20.86 11.51 -27.37
C ARG A 101 21.00 10.19 -26.60
N GLY A 102 19.89 9.68 -26.07
CA GLY A 102 19.74 8.28 -25.70
C GLY A 102 18.41 7.77 -26.23
N ASP A 103 18.42 7.08 -27.38
CA ASP A 103 17.23 6.36 -27.87
C ASP A 103 16.88 5.21 -26.91
N ALA A 104 15.62 4.81 -26.91
CA ALA A 104 15.14 3.64 -26.18
C ALA A 104 16.00 2.40 -26.50
N LYS A 105 16.89 2.02 -25.58
CA LYS A 105 17.76 0.84 -25.73
C LYS A 105 17.10 -0.35 -25.04
N VAL A 106 17.08 -1.48 -25.74
CA VAL A 106 16.70 -2.77 -25.15
C VAL A 106 17.81 -3.17 -24.16
N PRO A 107 17.48 -3.63 -22.93
CA PRO A 107 18.46 -4.20 -22.03
C PRO A 107 19.22 -5.33 -22.72
N ARG A 108 20.54 -5.37 -22.52
CA ARG A 108 21.40 -6.34 -23.20
C ARG A 108 21.12 -7.75 -22.68
N THR A 109 20.23 -8.49 -23.33
CA THR A 109 19.92 -9.92 -23.08
C THR A 109 21.02 -10.87 -23.55
N ARG A 110 22.28 -10.42 -23.62
CA ARG A 110 23.40 -11.31 -23.93
C ARG A 110 24.06 -11.74 -22.63
N PRO A 111 24.03 -13.03 -22.24
CA PRO A 111 24.91 -13.51 -21.18
C PRO A 111 26.36 -13.19 -21.56
N SER A 112 27.20 -12.93 -20.56
CA SER A 112 28.61 -12.60 -20.81
C SER A 112 29.27 -13.69 -21.66
N ARG A 113 30.19 -13.31 -22.56
CA ARG A 113 30.93 -14.25 -23.43
C ARG A 113 31.59 -15.40 -22.65
N ARG A 114 31.87 -15.18 -21.37
CA ARG A 114 32.45 -16.15 -20.44
C ARG A 114 31.47 -17.28 -20.06
N LEU A 115 30.17 -17.00 -20.00
CA LEU A 115 29.11 -17.98 -19.72
C LEU A 115 28.73 -18.80 -20.97
N GLN A 116 28.81 -18.21 -22.17
CA GLN A 116 28.54 -18.90 -23.44
C GLN A 116 29.50 -20.06 -23.73
N GLY A 117 30.74 -19.99 -23.21
CA GLY A 117 31.72 -21.08 -23.34
C GLY A 117 31.44 -22.29 -22.43
N LEU A 118 30.61 -22.14 -21.39
CA LEU A 118 30.29 -23.22 -20.43
C LEU A 118 29.03 -24.00 -20.82
N THR A 119 28.11 -23.41 -21.57
CA THR A 119 26.82 -24.03 -21.94
C THR A 119 26.80 -24.65 -23.34
N GLY A 120 27.89 -24.57 -24.11
CA GLY A 120 28.00 -25.21 -25.42
C GLY A 120 27.07 -24.63 -26.50
N GLU A 121 26.51 -23.44 -26.30
CA GLU A 121 25.60 -22.82 -27.26
C GLU A 121 26.37 -22.15 -28.40
N THR A 122 26.37 -22.78 -29.57
CA THR A 122 26.91 -22.19 -30.81
C THR A 122 26.09 -20.99 -31.29
N PRO A 123 26.69 -19.98 -31.95
CA PRO A 123 26.06 -18.70 -32.28
C PRO A 123 24.93 -18.77 -33.33
N ALA A 124 24.61 -19.94 -33.87
CA ALA A 124 23.78 -20.08 -35.06
C ALA A 124 22.28 -20.35 -34.77
N ALA A 125 21.90 -20.73 -33.54
CA ALA A 125 20.53 -21.15 -33.22
C ALA A 125 19.65 -20.06 -32.54
N VAL A 126 20.17 -18.85 -32.29
CA VAL A 126 19.42 -17.77 -31.60
C VAL A 126 18.91 -16.70 -32.58
N ASN A 127 19.08 -16.90 -33.89
CA ASN A 127 18.65 -15.93 -34.90
C ASN A 127 17.16 -15.98 -35.25
N ASP A 128 16.35 -16.80 -34.58
CA ASP A 128 14.93 -16.99 -34.90
C ASP A 128 13.93 -16.34 -33.92
N ASN A 129 14.40 -15.66 -32.87
CA ASN A 129 13.57 -14.71 -32.12
C ASN A 129 13.80 -13.30 -32.66
N SER A 130 13.27 -13.09 -33.85
CA SER A 130 13.09 -11.80 -34.49
C SER A 130 12.60 -10.74 -33.49
N GLN A 131 13.44 -9.72 -33.32
CA GLN A 131 13.05 -8.34 -32.99
C GLN A 131 11.81 -8.20 -32.07
N GLN A 132 11.96 -8.44 -30.77
CA GLN A 132 11.16 -7.64 -29.83
C GLN A 132 11.56 -6.18 -30.09
N THR A 133 10.70 -5.42 -30.77
CA THR A 133 10.89 -3.98 -30.93
C THR A 133 11.09 -3.40 -29.53
N ALA A 134 11.96 -2.39 -29.34
CA ALA A 134 12.15 -1.78 -28.02
C ALA A 134 10.80 -1.43 -27.35
N LYS A 135 9.83 -1.01 -28.17
CA LYS A 135 8.43 -0.79 -27.79
C LYS A 135 7.71 -2.03 -27.23
N ASP A 136 7.92 -3.21 -27.79
CA ASP A 136 7.34 -4.47 -27.28
C ASP A 136 7.95 -4.87 -25.93
N HIS A 137 9.25 -4.67 -25.74
CA HIS A 137 9.91 -4.92 -24.45
C HIS A 137 9.35 -4.01 -23.34
N PHE A 138 9.21 -2.72 -23.62
CA PHE A 138 8.59 -1.79 -22.68
C PHE A 138 7.11 -2.13 -22.42
N ARG A 139 6.36 -2.54 -23.45
CA ARG A 139 4.97 -3.01 -23.30
C ARG A 139 4.86 -4.19 -22.33
N ILE A 140 5.68 -5.21 -22.55
CA ILE A 140 5.71 -6.41 -21.68
C ILE A 140 6.07 -6.00 -20.26
N THR A 141 7.05 -5.11 -20.08
CA THR A 141 7.49 -4.65 -18.76
C THR A 141 6.38 -3.93 -17.99
N VAL A 142 5.59 -3.07 -18.66
CA VAL A 142 4.45 -2.38 -18.02
C VAL A 142 3.37 -3.37 -17.63
N TYR A 143 2.95 -4.24 -18.55
CA TYR A 143 1.89 -5.20 -18.26
C TYR A 143 2.31 -6.15 -17.14
N THR A 144 3.55 -6.65 -17.15
CA THR A 144 4.08 -7.47 -16.06
C THR A 144 4.06 -6.71 -14.73
N SER A 145 4.33 -5.41 -14.73
CA SER A 145 4.32 -4.59 -13.51
C SER A 145 2.90 -4.38 -12.98
N ILE A 146 1.94 -4.11 -13.86
CA ILE A 146 0.52 -4.00 -13.51
C ILE A 146 0.00 -5.33 -12.99
N ASP A 147 0.26 -6.43 -13.70
CA ASP A 147 -0.20 -7.77 -13.35
C ASP A 147 0.35 -8.20 -11.99
N LYS A 148 1.63 -7.88 -11.68
CA LYS A 148 2.20 -8.10 -10.35
C LYS A 148 1.46 -7.32 -9.27
N VAL A 149 1.24 -6.02 -9.46
CA VAL A 149 0.53 -5.20 -8.46
C VAL A 149 -0.90 -5.68 -8.26
N VAL A 150 -1.59 -6.04 -9.34
CA VAL A 150 -2.94 -6.60 -9.29
C VAL A 150 -2.96 -7.93 -8.55
N SER A 151 -2.04 -8.85 -8.87
CA SER A 151 -1.94 -10.15 -8.21
C SER A 151 -1.63 -10.04 -6.72
N GLU A 152 -0.73 -9.13 -6.33
CA GLU A 152 -0.41 -8.88 -4.91
C GLU A 152 -1.60 -8.25 -4.16
N LEU A 153 -2.32 -7.32 -4.78
CA LEU A 153 -3.54 -6.75 -4.20
C LEU A 153 -4.64 -7.79 -4.07
N GLN A 154 -4.84 -8.64 -5.07
CA GLN A 154 -5.79 -9.74 -5.03
C GLN A 154 -5.43 -10.75 -3.94
N SER A 155 -4.20 -11.25 -3.94
CA SER A 155 -3.72 -12.20 -2.93
C SER A 155 -3.89 -11.68 -1.50
N ARG A 156 -3.67 -10.37 -1.28
CA ARG A 156 -3.88 -9.73 0.02
C ARG A 156 -5.35 -9.68 0.46
N PHE A 157 -6.31 -9.65 -0.47
CA PHE A 157 -7.75 -9.49 -0.21
C PHE A 157 -8.61 -10.71 -0.65
N GLU A 158 -7.99 -11.86 -0.91
CA GLU A 158 -8.67 -13.11 -1.30
C GLU A 158 -8.77 -14.14 -0.16
N GLY A 159 -8.26 -13.83 1.05
CA GLY A 159 -8.28 -14.78 2.17
C GLY A 159 -9.68 -15.11 2.70
N ASN A 160 -9.92 -16.38 3.03
CA ASN A 160 -11.18 -16.90 3.60
C ASN A 160 -11.65 -16.12 4.85
N ASP A 161 -10.72 -15.66 5.69
CA ASP A 161 -11.04 -14.92 6.92
C ASP A 161 -11.63 -13.53 6.66
N GLN A 162 -11.51 -13.03 5.42
CA GLN A 162 -12.06 -11.73 5.06
C GLN A 162 -13.58 -11.74 4.94
N GLU A 163 -14.19 -12.88 4.63
CA GLU A 163 -15.65 -13.01 4.66
C GLU A 163 -16.19 -12.84 6.07
N VAL A 164 -15.53 -13.47 7.05
CA VAL A 164 -15.85 -13.33 8.48
C VAL A 164 -15.64 -11.89 8.95
N LEU A 165 -14.54 -11.24 8.53
CA LEU A 165 -14.28 -9.84 8.86
C LEU A 165 -15.28 -8.87 8.22
N CYS A 166 -15.70 -9.13 6.97
CA CYS A 166 -16.76 -8.37 6.33
C CYS A 166 -18.09 -8.58 7.07
N ALA A 167 -18.44 -9.82 7.43
CA ALA A 167 -19.64 -10.13 8.21
C ALA A 167 -19.64 -9.43 9.58
N LEU A 168 -18.50 -9.41 10.28
CA LEU A 168 -18.32 -8.63 11.52
C LEU A 168 -18.54 -7.13 11.28
N GLY A 169 -17.93 -6.58 10.24
CA GLY A 169 -18.13 -5.18 9.85
C GLY A 169 -19.60 -4.88 9.57
N GLU A 170 -20.33 -5.78 8.91
CA GLU A 170 -21.74 -5.58 8.58
C GLU A 170 -22.61 -5.58 9.83
N ILE A 171 -22.41 -6.53 10.73
CA ILE A 171 -23.14 -6.61 12.01
C ILE A 171 -22.89 -5.34 12.84
N VAL A 172 -21.69 -4.79 12.82
CA VAL A 172 -21.35 -3.60 13.60
C VAL A 172 -21.89 -2.31 12.95
N PHE A 173 -21.71 -2.14 11.64
CA PHE A 173 -21.95 -0.86 10.96
C PHE A 173 -23.32 -0.74 10.27
N ILE A 174 -23.95 -1.84 9.86
CA ILE A 174 -25.21 -1.84 9.09
C ILE A 174 -26.41 -2.03 10.04
N HIS A 175 -27.55 -1.45 9.65
CA HIS A 175 -28.83 -1.49 10.38
C HIS A 175 -29.66 -2.78 10.15
N SER A 176 -29.19 -3.66 9.27
CA SER A 176 -29.88 -4.91 8.94
C SER A 176 -28.87 -5.91 8.39
N PRO A 177 -28.06 -6.56 9.25
CA PRO A 177 -27.16 -7.61 8.81
C PRO A 177 -27.93 -8.80 8.24
N SER A 178 -27.35 -9.46 7.24
CA SER A 178 -27.89 -10.72 6.71
C SER A 178 -27.84 -11.80 7.79
N ILE A 179 -28.90 -12.62 7.91
CA ILE A 179 -28.97 -13.76 8.84
C ILE A 179 -27.80 -14.72 8.63
N ASN A 180 -27.39 -14.91 7.37
CA ASN A 180 -26.24 -15.75 7.03
C ASN A 180 -24.93 -15.18 7.62
N ASN A 181 -24.76 -13.87 7.66
CA ASN A 181 -23.56 -13.23 8.20
C ASN A 181 -23.49 -13.32 9.72
N ILE A 182 -24.64 -13.20 10.39
CA ILE A 182 -24.76 -13.47 11.84
C ILE A 182 -24.36 -14.91 12.14
N GLN A 183 -24.86 -15.87 11.36
CA GLN A 183 -24.54 -17.29 11.55
C GLN A 183 -23.06 -17.60 11.31
N THR A 184 -22.44 -16.99 10.29
CA THR A 184 -21.00 -17.11 10.03
C THR A 184 -20.16 -16.60 11.19
N VAL A 185 -20.51 -15.44 11.77
CA VAL A 185 -19.81 -14.86 12.93
C VAL A 185 -20.05 -15.70 14.20
N SER A 186 -21.27 -16.15 14.41
CA SER A 186 -21.67 -17.06 15.50
C SER A 186 -20.82 -18.33 15.50
N ASN A 187 -20.70 -18.99 14.34
CA ASN A 187 -19.94 -20.23 14.19
C ASN A 187 -18.43 -20.01 14.39
N PHE A 188 -17.88 -18.88 13.93
CA PHE A 188 -16.44 -18.61 14.00
C PHE A 188 -15.98 -18.20 15.41
N TYR A 189 -16.77 -17.37 16.11
CA TYR A 189 -16.40 -16.81 17.42
C TYR A 189 -17.08 -17.49 18.61
N GLY A 190 -17.96 -18.48 18.37
CA GLY A 190 -18.71 -19.18 19.42
C GLY A 190 -19.67 -18.23 20.17
N VAL A 191 -20.42 -17.44 19.41
CA VAL A 191 -21.37 -16.45 19.93
C VAL A 191 -22.80 -16.91 19.61
N ASP A 192 -23.75 -16.71 20.52
CA ASP A 192 -25.16 -17.07 20.28
C ASP A 192 -25.79 -16.15 19.21
N SER A 193 -26.25 -16.76 18.10
CA SER A 193 -26.85 -16.07 16.96
C SER A 193 -28.17 -15.39 17.29
N GLU A 194 -29.03 -16.01 18.11
CA GLU A 194 -30.34 -15.45 18.46
C GLU A 194 -30.14 -14.24 19.37
N MET A 195 -29.28 -14.38 20.38
CA MET A 195 -28.93 -13.31 21.31
C MET A 195 -28.30 -12.12 20.58
N LEU A 196 -27.36 -12.37 19.66
CA LEU A 196 -26.70 -11.31 18.88
C LEU A 196 -27.71 -10.55 17.99
N SER A 197 -28.67 -11.25 17.38
CA SER A 197 -29.70 -10.62 16.56
C SER A 197 -30.62 -9.73 17.40
N GLY A 198 -31.05 -10.21 18.58
CA GLY A 198 -31.91 -9.45 19.49
C GLY A 198 -31.20 -8.22 20.06
N GLU A 199 -29.96 -8.38 20.53
CA GLU A 199 -29.15 -7.27 21.05
C GLU A 199 -28.86 -6.21 19.98
N LYS A 200 -28.62 -6.63 18.73
CA LYS A 200 -28.43 -5.70 17.62
C LYS A 200 -29.69 -4.88 17.35
N SER A 201 -30.86 -5.51 17.32
CA SER A 201 -32.13 -4.79 17.17
C SER A 201 -32.41 -3.83 18.33
N ILE A 202 -32.04 -4.22 19.56
CA ILE A 202 -32.15 -3.31 20.73
C ILE A 202 -31.20 -2.12 20.55
N PHE A 203 -29.96 -2.34 20.13
CA PHE A 203 -28.99 -1.28 19.87
C PHE A 203 -29.42 -0.30 18.78
N GLU A 204 -30.10 -0.79 17.75
CA GLU A 204 -30.60 0.03 16.65
C GLU A 204 -31.79 0.92 17.04
N ASN A 205 -32.65 0.41 17.93
CA ASN A 205 -33.74 1.19 18.52
C ASN A 205 -33.27 2.09 19.67
N TYR A 206 -32.06 1.87 20.18
CA TYR A 206 -31.43 2.74 21.14
C TYR A 206 -30.96 4.00 20.39
N ASP A 207 -31.52 5.16 20.76
CA ASP A 207 -31.26 6.45 20.12
C ASP A 207 -29.84 6.95 20.46
N CYS A 208 -28.85 6.28 19.88
CA CYS A 208 -27.46 6.65 19.84
C CYS A 208 -27.35 7.78 18.79
N GLY A 209 -27.48 9.02 19.26
CA GLY A 209 -27.34 10.21 18.45
C GLY A 209 -26.14 10.19 17.49
N ASP A 210 -26.36 10.81 16.32
CA ASP A 210 -25.50 10.95 15.15
C ASP A 210 -25.04 9.66 14.42
N PRO A 211 -25.53 9.43 13.17
CA PRO A 211 -25.04 8.39 12.26
C PRO A 211 -23.52 8.42 12.01
N CYS A 212 -22.87 9.55 12.27
CA CYS A 212 -21.45 9.77 12.02
C CYS A 212 -20.51 9.02 12.98
N GLN A 213 -20.96 8.63 14.18
CA GLN A 213 -20.15 7.85 15.12
C GLN A 213 -20.00 6.38 14.72
N ARG A 214 -20.85 5.89 13.82
CA ARG A 214 -20.85 4.50 13.33
C ARG A 214 -19.73 4.16 12.35
N LYS A 215 -18.80 5.08 12.03
CA LYS A 215 -17.75 4.81 11.03
C LYS A 215 -16.53 4.08 11.59
N ASN A 216 -16.42 3.93 12.91
CA ASN A 216 -15.27 3.31 13.54
C ASN A 216 -15.67 2.47 14.75
N ALA A 217 -15.29 1.18 14.70
CA ALA A 217 -15.55 0.22 15.76
C ALA A 217 -14.97 0.68 17.10
N ALA A 218 -13.79 1.31 17.12
CA ALA A 218 -13.16 1.78 18.36
C ALA A 218 -13.94 2.93 19.01
N VAL A 219 -14.53 3.83 18.21
CA VAL A 219 -15.37 4.92 18.73
C VAL A 219 -16.66 4.35 19.29
N MET A 220 -17.26 3.40 18.58
CA MET A 220 -18.49 2.73 19.00
C MET A 220 -18.32 1.95 20.32
N VAL A 221 -17.23 1.19 20.46
CA VAL A 221 -16.93 0.47 21.70
C VAL A 221 -16.75 1.44 22.87
N LYS A 222 -16.10 2.58 22.62
CA LYS A 222 -15.93 3.63 23.64
C LYS A 222 -17.26 4.26 24.04
N THR A 223 -18.15 4.56 23.10
CA THR A 223 -19.47 5.15 23.39
C THR A 223 -20.39 4.15 24.09
N MET A 224 -20.39 2.88 23.68
CA MET A 224 -21.09 1.80 24.38
C MET A 224 -20.65 1.68 25.84
N HIS A 225 -19.33 1.79 26.10
CA HIS A 225 -18.82 1.74 27.46
C HIS A 225 -19.23 2.96 28.29
N GLN A 226 -19.12 4.17 27.72
CA GLN A 226 -19.50 5.41 28.40
C GLN A 226 -20.98 5.49 28.78
N ASN A 227 -21.85 4.90 27.95
CA ASN A 227 -23.30 4.89 28.18
C ASN A 227 -23.78 3.68 29.00
N GLY A 228 -22.89 2.79 29.46
CA GLY A 228 -23.27 1.60 30.21
C GLY A 228 -23.91 0.48 29.37
N LEU A 229 -23.88 0.58 28.02
CA LEU A 229 -24.48 -0.43 27.14
C LEU A 229 -23.72 -1.76 27.15
N HIS A 230 -22.49 -1.78 27.63
CA HIS A 230 -21.70 -3.01 27.75
C HIS A 230 -22.32 -4.05 28.69
N ASP A 231 -23.08 -3.62 29.71
CA ASP A 231 -23.79 -4.52 30.62
C ASP A 231 -25.16 -4.96 30.07
N ILE A 232 -25.79 -4.10 29.24
CA ILE A 232 -27.12 -4.33 28.66
C ILE A 232 -27.01 -5.23 27.42
N LEU A 233 -25.94 -5.06 26.63
CA LEU A 233 -25.72 -5.70 25.34
C LEU A 233 -24.33 -6.37 25.30
N PRO A 234 -24.08 -7.38 26.15
CA PRO A 234 -22.76 -7.99 26.30
C PRO A 234 -22.28 -8.72 25.04
N VAL A 235 -23.19 -9.33 24.27
CA VAL A 235 -22.85 -10.07 23.07
C VAL A 235 -22.44 -9.13 21.94
N LEU A 236 -23.21 -8.07 21.71
CA LEU A 236 -22.89 -7.04 20.72
C LEU A 236 -21.60 -6.30 21.10
N TYR A 237 -21.42 -5.98 22.38
CA TYR A 237 -20.19 -5.35 22.87
C TYR A 237 -18.95 -6.22 22.63
N LYS A 238 -19.06 -7.54 22.85
CA LYS A 238 -17.98 -8.50 22.57
C LYS A 238 -17.63 -8.52 21.07
N VAL A 239 -18.64 -8.62 20.20
CA VAL A 239 -18.45 -8.61 18.74
C VAL A 239 -17.83 -7.30 18.25
N ALA A 240 -18.32 -6.16 18.74
CA ALA A 240 -17.76 -4.85 18.44
C ALA A 240 -16.31 -4.70 18.91
N SER A 241 -16.00 -5.24 20.10
CA SER A 241 -14.65 -5.23 20.68
C SER A 241 -13.68 -6.10 19.88
N ILE A 242 -14.12 -7.26 19.39
CA ILE A 242 -13.34 -8.12 18.49
C ILE A 242 -13.00 -7.34 17.21
N LEU A 243 -13.99 -6.70 16.58
CA LEU A 243 -13.75 -5.90 15.38
C LEU A 243 -12.79 -4.72 15.64
N ALA A 244 -12.91 -4.05 16.81
CA ALA A 244 -12.01 -2.96 17.18
C ALA A 244 -10.58 -3.45 17.49
N ALA A 245 -10.41 -4.68 17.97
CA ALA A 245 -9.11 -5.28 18.26
C ALA A 245 -8.38 -5.73 16.98
N ILE A 246 -9.13 -6.18 15.96
CA ILE A 246 -8.57 -6.59 14.68
C ILE A 246 -8.29 -5.35 13.84
N SER A 247 -7.01 -4.96 13.74
CA SER A 247 -6.61 -3.91 12.82
C SER A 247 -6.83 -4.37 11.38
N ALA A 248 -7.65 -3.66 10.61
CA ALA A 248 -7.88 -3.99 9.19
C ALA A 248 -6.60 -3.93 8.33
N THR A 249 -5.54 -3.27 8.82
CA THR A 249 -4.22 -3.23 8.16
C THR A 249 -3.07 -3.32 9.15
N SER A 250 -1.94 -3.86 8.68
CA SER A 250 -0.64 -3.87 9.37
C SER A 250 -0.01 -2.47 9.51
N CYS A 251 -0.60 -1.41 8.94
CA CYS A 251 0.00 -0.09 8.85
C CYS A 251 0.35 0.51 10.23
N SER A 252 -0.45 0.24 11.26
CA SER A 252 -0.15 0.70 12.63
C SER A 252 1.11 0.03 13.19
N ALA A 253 1.26 -1.28 12.96
CA ALA A 253 2.46 -2.02 13.34
C ALA A 253 3.67 -1.56 12.53
N GLU A 254 3.54 -1.38 11.20
CA GLU A 254 4.60 -0.88 10.32
C GLU A 254 5.11 0.50 10.72
N ARG A 255 4.21 1.44 11.07
CA ARG A 255 4.60 2.75 11.61
C ARG A 255 5.41 2.60 12.90
N SER A 256 4.99 1.71 13.79
CA SER A 256 5.69 1.42 15.05
C SER A 256 7.08 0.80 14.79
N PHE A 257 7.20 -0.13 13.84
CA PHE A 257 8.47 -0.73 13.44
C PHE A 257 9.38 0.28 12.73
N SER A 258 8.84 1.18 11.92
CA SER A 258 9.59 2.26 11.26
C SER A 258 10.18 3.22 12.29
N ALA A 259 9.40 3.67 13.26
CA ALA A 259 9.89 4.49 14.37
C ALA A 259 11.00 3.78 15.15
N ARG A 260 10.79 2.50 15.47
CA ARG A 260 11.80 1.66 16.14
C ARG A 260 13.08 1.51 15.32
N ARG A 261 12.96 1.34 13.99
CA ARG A 261 14.10 1.27 13.08
C ARG A 261 14.87 2.59 13.07
N CYS A 262 14.19 3.74 13.00
CA CYS A 262 14.82 5.05 13.09
C CYS A 262 15.59 5.23 14.41
N ILE A 263 15.00 4.87 15.55
CA ILE A 263 15.67 4.93 16.87
C ILE A 263 16.93 4.05 16.87
N LYS A 264 16.82 2.81 16.36
CA LYS A 264 17.93 1.85 16.34
C LYS A 264 19.07 2.30 15.40
N THR A 265 18.73 2.82 14.23
CA THR A 265 19.70 3.33 13.24
C THR A 265 20.41 4.56 13.77
N PHE A 266 19.68 5.51 14.35
CA PHE A 266 20.25 6.73 14.92
C PHE A 266 21.20 6.44 16.09
N LEU A 267 20.84 5.49 16.96
CA LEU A 267 21.63 5.12 18.14
C LEU A 267 22.70 4.05 17.89
N ARG A 268 22.91 3.62 16.63
CA ARG A 268 24.01 2.73 16.21
C ARG A 268 24.22 1.51 17.15
N SER A 269 23.12 0.80 17.47
CA SER A 269 23.07 -0.56 18.06
C SER A 269 23.69 -0.85 19.43
N THR A 270 24.19 0.12 20.20
CA THR A 270 24.73 -0.14 21.57
C THR A 270 23.67 -0.30 22.66
N MET A 271 22.38 -0.34 22.32
CA MET A 271 21.28 -0.31 23.28
C MET A 271 20.63 -1.68 23.48
N GLY A 272 20.46 -2.09 24.75
CA GLY A 272 19.71 -3.28 25.14
C GLY A 272 18.23 -3.23 24.73
N GLN A 273 17.62 -4.41 24.58
CA GLN A 273 16.25 -4.57 24.08
C GLN A 273 15.21 -3.87 24.94
N ASP A 274 15.34 -3.92 26.27
CA ASP A 274 14.38 -3.30 27.20
C ASP A 274 14.37 -1.78 27.04
N ARG A 275 15.56 -1.16 27.04
CA ARG A 275 15.70 0.28 26.82
C ARG A 275 15.17 0.70 25.44
N LEU A 276 15.42 -0.11 24.41
CA LEU A 276 14.86 0.14 23.07
C LEU A 276 13.33 0.11 23.08
N SER A 277 12.75 -0.88 23.76
CA SER A 277 11.30 -1.02 23.89
C SER A 277 10.69 0.18 24.61
N SER A 278 11.24 0.55 25.77
CA SER A 278 10.78 1.71 26.54
C SER A 278 10.85 3.01 25.74
N ILE A 279 11.97 3.28 25.07
CA ILE A 279 12.12 4.50 24.26
C ILE A 279 11.19 4.48 23.04
N ALA A 280 11.01 3.32 22.39
CA ALA A 280 10.08 3.18 21.27
C ALA A 280 8.64 3.48 21.70
N VAL A 281 8.21 2.97 22.87
CA VAL A 281 6.88 3.27 23.42
C VAL A 281 6.71 4.76 23.67
N ILE A 282 7.69 5.42 24.30
CA ILE A 282 7.66 6.87 24.56
C ILE A 282 7.57 7.66 23.25
N ASN A 283 8.33 7.26 22.22
CA ASN A 283 8.31 7.95 20.91
C ASN A 283 6.97 7.75 20.18
N ILE A 284 6.46 6.52 20.13
CA ILE A 284 5.16 6.21 19.49
C ILE A 284 4.03 6.94 20.21
N LYS A 285 4.05 6.97 21.54
CA LYS A 285 3.04 7.63 22.38
C LYS A 285 3.44 9.04 22.80
N ARG A 286 4.31 9.72 22.04
CA ARG A 286 4.86 11.04 22.39
C ARG A 286 3.79 12.09 22.73
N LYS A 287 2.66 12.11 22.00
CA LYS A 287 1.55 13.02 22.30
C LYS A 287 0.97 12.79 23.70
N TYR A 288 0.81 11.54 24.09
CA TYR A 288 0.30 11.17 25.41
C TYR A 288 1.33 11.48 26.50
N ALA A 289 2.60 11.10 26.28
CA ALA A 289 3.69 11.40 27.21
C ALA A 289 3.86 12.90 27.46
N ASN A 290 3.77 13.73 26.41
CA ASN A 290 3.83 15.18 26.57
C ASN A 290 2.65 15.72 27.39
N LYS A 291 1.44 15.16 27.19
CA LYS A 291 0.24 15.56 27.93
C LYS A 291 0.36 15.22 29.42
N THR A 292 0.89 14.06 29.77
CA THR A 292 1.11 13.68 31.18
C THR A 292 2.15 14.59 31.82
N MET A 293 3.26 14.89 31.14
CA MET A 293 4.27 15.81 31.68
C MET A 293 3.78 17.25 31.86
N GLN A 294 2.79 17.70 31.08
CA GLN A 294 2.15 19.01 31.25
C GLN A 294 1.12 19.04 32.38
N ASN A 295 0.55 17.90 32.76
CA ASN A 295 -0.39 17.80 33.87
C ASN A 295 0.31 17.62 35.23
N ASP A 296 1.56 17.16 35.23
CA ASP A 296 2.39 16.97 36.42
C ASP A 296 3.28 18.19 36.76
N MET A 297 3.28 19.23 35.92
CA MET A 297 3.87 20.55 36.20
C MET A 297 2.79 21.56 36.59
#